data_AF-A0A660UGI9-F1
#
_entry.id   AF-A0A660UGI9-F1
#
_cell.length_a   1.000
_cell.length_b   1.000
_cell.length_c   1.000
_cell.angle_alpha   90.00
_cell.angle_beta   90.00
_cell.angle_gamma   90.00
#
_symmetry.space_group_name_H-M   'P 1'
#
loop_
_entity.id
_entity.type
_entity.pdbx_description
1 polymer ?
#
loop_
_entity_poly.entity_id
_entity_poly.type
_entity_poly.pdbx_seq_one_letter_code
_entity_poly.pdbx_strand_id
1 'polypeptide(L)'
;FDGIWDIEEGQSYPYFKEPRVLVGLEIEGPSEVAEDSQIHYKAIAYYDIGNPKDVTASADWSVEPNDNCGIAAGLLSTERIDLPTDVAIAAQYSEGDINKIAEQNVSILAICPSGSALKFDGVDDYVKIKELVIETREFTVLAWAKYFGPGGGNYNTNMIFSQRDNRTGDNYSIVNLNAVNYYSSTLDYAHKASFQIRSSSGPLQRISVSKMPEDKWYFYAGTVDNDMIGLYINGQLVESQKNLQLGDYNISIDHICIGKDKYGSSSPAYFNGIIDKVSIFDKALSAEEIQGLMHSRPDADDPNLVGYWGFDEGEGQVAGDSSVYDNDGQLGSTPDEDNNDPVWVASDAPVGICSLEGIVERNLSDVWDTKVSILEQLYEVMAKEQALVDYMDEKFADRDFGDTSKGDVAKAKQKIHSAIQQEAKAQTAVDQSLDKIDAAMDTLGIESNTDGEPVE
;
A
#
# COMPACT_ATOMS: atom_id res chain seq x y z
N PHE A 1 -51.61 -91.27 5.27
CA PHE A 1 -50.26 -91.78 5.60
C PHE A 1 -49.33 -91.33 4.49
N ASP A 2 -49.14 -90.02 4.30
CA ASP A 2 -48.44 -89.08 5.20
C ASP A 2 -47.03 -89.57 5.52
N GLY A 3 -46.06 -89.00 4.80
CA GLY A 3 -44.65 -89.06 5.11
C GLY A 3 -44.14 -87.61 5.15
N ILE A 4 -44.26 -87.01 6.33
CA ILE A 4 -43.76 -85.69 6.71
C ILE A 4 -42.23 -85.77 6.74
N TRP A 5 -41.55 -84.82 6.10
CA TRP A 5 -40.14 -84.52 6.37
C TRP A 5 -40.10 -83.24 7.18
N ASP A 6 -39.84 -83.37 8.48
CA ASP A 6 -39.50 -82.25 9.36
C ASP A 6 -38.14 -81.69 8.94
N ILE A 7 -38.13 -80.42 8.53
CA ILE A 7 -36.92 -79.63 8.43
C ILE A 7 -36.82 -78.90 9.77
N GLU A 8 -35.83 -79.25 10.59
CA GLU A 8 -35.49 -78.49 11.79
C GLU A 8 -35.04 -77.07 11.38
N GLU A 9 -35.93 -76.09 11.56
CA GLU A 9 -35.57 -74.68 11.62
C GLU A 9 -34.80 -74.43 12.92
N GLY A 10 -33.56 -73.92 12.84
CA GLY A 10 -32.89 -73.47 14.06
C GLY A 10 -31.38 -73.23 14.07
N GLN A 11 -30.66 -73.23 12.94
CA GLN A 11 -29.27 -72.76 12.95
C GLN A 11 -29.11 -71.47 12.16
N SER A 12 -29.08 -70.34 12.89
CA SER A 12 -28.55 -69.09 12.36
C SER A 12 -27.03 -69.24 12.24
N TYR A 13 -26.51 -69.33 11.03
CA TYR A 13 -25.09 -69.13 10.79
C TYR A 13 -24.75 -67.68 11.17
N PRO A 14 -23.75 -67.41 12.03
CA PRO A 14 -23.29 -66.06 12.24
C PRO A 14 -22.82 -65.52 10.89
N TYR A 15 -23.46 -64.45 10.42
CA TYR A 15 -23.02 -63.71 9.26
C TYR A 15 -21.67 -63.09 9.62
N PHE A 16 -20.57 -63.79 9.31
CA PHE A 16 -19.23 -63.24 9.38
C PHE A 16 -19.14 -62.17 8.31
N LYS A 17 -19.48 -60.93 8.69
CA LYS A 17 -19.15 -59.77 7.89
C LYS A 17 -17.62 -59.67 7.96
N GLU A 18 -16.94 -59.92 6.85
CA GLU A 18 -15.49 -59.73 6.80
C GLU A 18 -15.16 -58.33 7.33
N PRO A 19 -14.17 -58.19 8.24
CA PRO A 19 -13.79 -56.89 8.74
C PRO A 19 -13.23 -56.07 7.57
N ARG A 20 -13.84 -54.91 7.33
CA ARG A 20 -13.33 -53.96 6.33
C ARG A 20 -11.90 -53.55 6.67
N VAL A 21 -11.09 -53.33 5.65
CA VAL A 21 -9.67 -52.96 5.75
C VAL A 21 -9.50 -51.54 5.23
N LEU A 22 -8.81 -50.69 6.00
CA LEU A 22 -8.49 -49.32 5.59
C LEU A 22 -7.52 -49.35 4.40
N VAL A 23 -7.93 -48.80 3.25
CA VAL A 23 -7.12 -48.80 2.01
C VAL A 23 -6.63 -47.40 1.64
N GLY A 24 -7.33 -46.34 2.02
CA GLY A 24 -7.00 -44.97 1.65
C GLY A 24 -7.52 -43.94 2.64
N LEU A 25 -6.98 -42.73 2.50
CA LEU A 25 -7.39 -41.53 3.20
C LEU A 25 -7.29 -40.37 2.21
N GLU A 26 -8.24 -39.44 2.25
CA GLU A 26 -8.27 -38.23 1.43
C GLU A 26 -8.66 -37.05 2.31
N ILE A 27 -8.12 -35.87 1.97
CA ILE A 27 -8.55 -34.61 2.57
C ILE A 27 -9.47 -33.92 1.55
N GLU A 28 -10.65 -33.52 2.00
CA GLU A 28 -11.57 -32.70 1.22
C GLU A 28 -11.62 -31.29 1.81
N GLY A 29 -11.34 -30.29 0.98
CA GLY A 29 -11.45 -28.87 1.31
C GLY A 29 -10.91 -27.99 0.17
N PRO A 30 -11.02 -26.66 0.29
CA PRO A 30 -10.56 -25.76 -0.75
C PRO A 30 -9.03 -25.80 -0.89
N SER A 31 -8.53 -25.53 -2.09
CA SER A 31 -7.09 -25.38 -2.36
C SER A 31 -6.57 -23.98 -2.03
N GLU A 32 -7.47 -23.04 -1.75
CA GLU A 32 -7.17 -21.65 -1.43
C GLU A 32 -7.99 -21.23 -0.22
N VAL A 33 -7.34 -20.58 0.74
CA VAL A 33 -7.96 -20.08 1.98
C VAL A 33 -7.48 -18.67 2.23
N ALA A 34 -8.35 -17.79 2.69
CA ALA A 34 -7.99 -16.41 2.98
C ALA A 34 -7.18 -16.31 4.30
N GLU A 35 -6.34 -15.30 4.47
CA GLU A 35 -5.77 -14.93 5.77
C GLU A 35 -6.87 -14.59 6.79
N ASP A 36 -6.52 -14.58 8.09
CA ASP A 36 -7.44 -14.27 9.20
C ASP A 36 -8.80 -15.01 9.11
N SER A 37 -8.77 -16.26 8.64
CA SER A 37 -9.98 -17.03 8.39
C SER A 37 -9.94 -18.41 9.04
N GLN A 38 -11.12 -19.01 9.13
CA GLN A 38 -11.31 -20.34 9.70
C GLN A 38 -12.12 -21.20 8.73
N ILE A 39 -11.51 -22.30 8.27
CA ILE A 39 -12.11 -23.20 7.26
C ILE A 39 -12.03 -24.66 7.72
N HIS A 40 -13.12 -25.39 7.54
CA HIS A 40 -13.20 -26.82 7.83
C HIS A 40 -12.80 -27.68 6.63
N TYR A 41 -11.80 -28.51 6.84
CA TYR A 41 -11.41 -29.65 6.01
C TYR A 41 -11.98 -30.94 6.59
N LYS A 42 -12.21 -31.93 5.72
CA LYS A 42 -12.66 -33.27 6.12
C LYS A 42 -11.61 -34.31 5.77
N ALA A 43 -11.46 -35.31 6.64
CA ALA A 43 -10.67 -36.49 6.35
C ALA A 43 -11.61 -37.67 6.05
N ILE A 44 -11.55 -38.23 4.84
CA ILE A 44 -12.40 -39.33 4.38
C ILE A 44 -11.58 -40.61 4.27
N ALA A 45 -11.88 -41.58 5.12
CA ALA A 45 -11.26 -42.90 5.11
C ALA A 45 -11.99 -43.85 4.15
N TYR A 46 -11.23 -44.51 3.29
CA TYR A 46 -11.71 -45.48 2.31
C TYR A 46 -11.36 -46.90 2.71
N TYR A 47 -12.28 -47.82 2.41
CA TYR A 47 -12.17 -49.23 2.77
C TYR A 47 -12.28 -50.12 1.53
N ASP A 48 -11.69 -51.29 1.58
CA ASP A 48 -11.83 -52.34 0.56
C ASP A 48 -13.29 -52.74 0.31
N ILE A 49 -14.11 -52.71 1.37
CA ILE A 49 -15.54 -52.95 1.35
C ILE A 49 -16.32 -51.94 2.20
N GLY A 50 -17.52 -51.57 1.74
CA GLY A 50 -18.41 -50.63 2.42
C GLY A 50 -18.22 -49.17 2.01
N ASN A 51 -18.96 -48.27 2.66
CA ASN A 51 -18.92 -46.85 2.34
C ASN A 51 -17.72 -46.16 3.00
N PRO A 52 -17.17 -45.10 2.36
CA PRO A 52 -16.21 -44.21 3.01
C PRO A 52 -16.76 -43.65 4.33
N LYS A 53 -15.84 -43.34 5.25
CA LYS A 53 -16.17 -42.84 6.59
C LYS A 53 -15.50 -41.49 6.81
N ASP A 54 -16.26 -40.51 7.26
CA ASP A 54 -15.72 -39.27 7.82
C ASP A 54 -14.99 -39.58 9.13
N VAL A 55 -13.68 -39.35 9.12
CA VAL A 55 -12.78 -39.56 10.25
C VAL A 55 -12.14 -38.26 10.72
N THR A 56 -12.68 -37.11 10.32
CA THR A 56 -12.13 -35.77 10.61
C THR A 56 -11.79 -35.56 12.08
N ALA A 57 -12.70 -35.96 12.98
CA ALA A 57 -12.51 -35.81 14.43
C ALA A 57 -11.59 -36.89 15.05
N SER A 58 -11.25 -37.95 14.31
CA SER A 58 -10.43 -39.07 14.77
C SER A 58 -9.08 -39.14 14.06
N ALA A 59 -8.84 -38.27 13.09
CA ALA A 59 -7.55 -38.12 12.42
C ALA A 59 -6.67 -37.16 13.21
N ASP A 60 -5.37 -37.43 13.22
CA ASP A 60 -4.35 -36.51 13.69
C ASP A 60 -4.02 -35.54 12.56
N TRP A 61 -4.12 -34.23 12.82
CA TRP A 61 -3.92 -33.18 11.83
C TRP A 61 -2.63 -32.42 12.08
N SER A 62 -1.95 -32.01 11.01
CA SER A 62 -0.80 -31.11 11.05
C SER A 62 -0.78 -30.21 9.82
N VAL A 63 -0.11 -29.07 9.91
CA VAL A 63 0.12 -28.14 8.80
C VAL A 63 1.57 -27.69 8.82
N GLU A 64 2.21 -27.58 7.66
CA GLU A 64 3.60 -27.13 7.52
C GLU A 64 3.76 -26.23 6.28
N PRO A 65 4.42 -25.05 6.39
CA PRO A 65 4.87 -24.43 7.64
C PRO A 65 3.68 -24.00 8.52
N ASN A 66 3.90 -23.91 9.83
CA ASN A 66 2.87 -23.53 10.81
C ASN A 66 3.10 -22.12 11.42
N ASP A 67 3.93 -21.29 10.76
CA ASP A 67 4.29 -19.98 11.27
C ASP A 67 3.07 -19.05 11.41
N ASN A 68 2.16 -19.07 10.43
CA ASN A 68 0.98 -18.20 10.35
C ASN A 68 -0.34 -19.00 10.20
N CYS A 69 -0.33 -20.28 10.60
CA CYS A 69 -1.54 -21.09 10.57
C CYS A 69 -1.45 -22.29 11.50
N GLY A 70 -2.61 -22.79 11.90
CA GLY A 70 -2.73 -24.02 12.67
C GLY A 70 -3.94 -24.82 12.20
N ILE A 71 -3.87 -26.15 12.33
CA ILE A 71 -5.02 -27.02 12.07
C ILE A 71 -5.30 -27.93 13.25
N ALA A 72 -6.55 -27.98 13.67
CA ALA A 72 -7.00 -28.86 14.75
C ALA A 72 -8.39 -29.43 14.43
N ALA A 73 -8.53 -30.76 14.50
CA ALA A 73 -9.78 -31.47 14.20
C ALA A 73 -10.41 -31.05 12.84
N GLY A 74 -9.55 -30.85 11.84
CA GLY A 74 -9.94 -30.40 10.50
C GLY A 74 -10.27 -28.91 10.38
N LEU A 75 -10.23 -28.11 11.45
CA LEU A 75 -10.37 -26.65 11.36
C LEU A 75 -9.00 -26.02 11.12
N LEU A 76 -8.74 -25.56 9.90
CA LEU A 76 -7.61 -24.70 9.59
C LEU A 76 -7.95 -23.29 10.06
N SER A 77 -7.12 -22.71 10.92
CA SER A 77 -7.12 -21.30 11.27
C SER A 77 -5.89 -20.66 10.65
N THR A 78 -6.08 -19.61 9.87
CA THR A 78 -5.01 -18.83 9.27
C THR A 78 -4.86 -17.53 10.04
N GLU A 79 -3.63 -17.06 10.12
CA GLU A 79 -3.29 -15.73 10.60
C GLU A 79 -2.98 -14.84 9.40
N ARG A 80 -2.84 -13.55 9.68
CA ARG A 80 -2.43 -12.52 8.73
C ARG A 80 -1.09 -12.85 8.08
N ILE A 81 -0.99 -12.68 6.77
CA ILE A 81 0.22 -12.89 5.98
C ILE A 81 0.43 -11.76 4.98
N ASP A 82 1.68 -11.35 4.76
CA ASP A 82 1.99 -10.26 3.83
C ASP A 82 2.03 -10.70 2.36
N LEU A 83 2.27 -12.00 2.13
CA LEU A 83 2.36 -12.60 0.80
C LEU A 83 1.68 -13.97 0.80
N PRO A 84 1.05 -14.37 -0.33
CA PRO A 84 0.50 -15.71 -0.47
C PRO A 84 1.53 -16.77 -0.09
N THR A 85 1.12 -17.68 0.80
CA THR A 85 2.00 -18.69 1.36
C THR A 85 1.38 -20.06 1.15
N ASP A 86 2.13 -20.96 0.52
CA ASP A 86 1.71 -22.35 0.36
C ASP A 86 1.99 -23.14 1.63
N VAL A 87 0.98 -23.87 2.10
CA VAL A 87 1.07 -24.78 3.23
C VAL A 87 0.60 -26.18 2.83
N ALA A 88 1.16 -27.20 3.46
CA ALA A 88 0.74 -28.58 3.30
C ALA A 88 -0.03 -29.04 4.55
N ILE A 89 -1.32 -29.31 4.38
CA ILE A 89 -2.14 -29.94 5.40
C ILE A 89 -1.98 -31.44 5.31
N ALA A 90 -1.71 -32.10 6.44
CA ALA A 90 -1.69 -33.55 6.54
C ALA A 90 -2.75 -34.05 7.54
N ALA A 91 -3.39 -35.16 7.18
CA ALA A 91 -4.29 -35.91 8.05
C ALA A 91 -3.78 -37.34 8.15
N GLN A 92 -3.65 -37.85 9.38
CA GLN A 92 -3.24 -39.23 9.65
C GLN A 92 -4.37 -39.98 10.36
N TYR A 93 -4.71 -41.18 9.87
CA TYR A 93 -5.74 -42.03 10.46
C TYR A 93 -5.28 -43.48 10.54
N SER A 94 -5.50 -44.10 11.72
CA SER A 94 -5.19 -45.51 11.96
C SER A 94 -6.44 -46.30 12.37
N GLU A 95 -6.61 -47.50 11.79
CA GLU A 95 -7.60 -48.48 12.23
C GLU A 95 -6.93 -49.86 12.33
N GLY A 96 -6.77 -50.34 13.57
CA GLY A 96 -5.91 -51.49 13.85
C GLY A 96 -4.43 -51.15 13.65
N ASP A 97 -3.70 -52.03 12.96
CA ASP A 97 -2.27 -51.85 12.66
C ASP A 97 -2.02 -51.07 11.36
N ILE A 98 -3.08 -50.64 10.66
CA ILE A 98 -2.98 -49.92 9.39
C ILE A 98 -3.08 -48.42 9.64
N ASN A 99 -2.06 -47.69 9.18
CA ASN A 99 -1.99 -46.24 9.21
C ASN A 99 -2.01 -45.68 7.79
N LYS A 100 -2.75 -44.59 7.57
CA LYS A 100 -2.80 -43.85 6.30
C LYS A 100 -2.59 -42.36 6.57
N ILE A 101 -1.88 -41.72 5.65
CA ILE A 101 -1.63 -40.28 5.65
C ILE A 101 -2.13 -39.75 4.31
N ALA A 102 -2.83 -38.63 4.36
CA ALA A 102 -3.20 -37.84 3.20
C ALA A 102 -2.61 -36.44 3.36
N GLU A 103 -2.17 -35.84 2.26
CA GLU A 103 -1.63 -34.49 2.21
C GLU A 103 -2.40 -33.67 1.16
N GLN A 104 -2.65 -32.41 1.46
CA GLN A 104 -3.25 -31.43 0.56
C GLN A 104 -2.47 -30.12 0.64
N ASN A 105 -2.00 -29.64 -0.52
CA ASN A 105 -1.44 -28.30 -0.63
C ASN A 105 -2.58 -27.28 -0.64
N VAL A 106 -2.40 -26.22 0.14
CA VAL A 106 -3.34 -25.11 0.27
C VAL A 106 -2.54 -23.82 0.16
N SER A 107 -2.96 -22.92 -0.73
CA SER A 107 -2.42 -21.58 -0.78
C SER A 107 -3.21 -20.70 0.19
N ILE A 108 -2.58 -20.21 1.25
CA ILE A 108 -3.14 -19.14 2.06
C ILE A 108 -2.94 -17.86 1.28
N LEU A 109 -4.03 -17.19 0.96
CA LEU A 109 -4.04 -15.93 0.24
C LEU A 109 -4.01 -14.80 1.26
N ALA A 110 -2.99 -13.96 1.19
CA ALA A 110 -3.03 -12.65 1.82
C ALA A 110 -4.28 -11.90 1.31
N ILE A 111 -4.99 -11.18 2.18
CA ILE A 111 -6.09 -10.31 1.77
C ILE A 111 -5.58 -8.89 1.90
N CYS A 112 -4.88 -8.40 0.86
CA CYS A 112 -4.57 -6.98 0.72
C CYS A 112 -5.41 -6.39 -0.42
N PRO A 113 -6.13 -5.30 -0.12
CA PRO A 113 -7.45 -5.47 0.46
C PRO A 113 -8.53 -5.29 -0.62
N SER A 114 -9.51 -6.19 -0.61
CA SER A 114 -10.91 -5.74 -0.61
C SER A 114 -11.25 -5.37 0.84
N GLY A 115 -10.57 -4.35 1.35
CA GLY A 115 -10.72 -3.81 2.70
C GLY A 115 -11.56 -2.54 2.63
N SER A 116 -11.46 -1.72 3.66
CA SER A 116 -12.10 -0.42 3.67
C SER A 116 -11.06 0.69 3.61
N ALA A 117 -11.54 1.89 3.34
CA ALA A 117 -10.80 3.14 3.42
C ALA A 117 -11.77 4.21 3.93
N LEU A 118 -11.25 5.39 4.25
CA LEU A 118 -12.07 6.51 4.68
C LEU A 118 -12.21 7.54 3.56
N LYS A 119 -13.46 7.89 3.25
CA LYS A 119 -13.82 8.94 2.32
C LYS A 119 -14.12 10.23 3.08
N PHE A 120 -13.51 11.31 2.62
CA PHE A 120 -13.62 12.66 3.14
C PHE A 120 -14.26 13.58 2.09
N ASP A 121 -15.16 14.46 2.51
CA ASP A 121 -15.98 15.28 1.62
C ASP A 121 -15.40 16.68 1.29
N GLY A 122 -14.31 17.07 1.95
CA GLY A 122 -13.67 18.37 1.79
C GLY A 122 -14.28 19.51 2.60
N VAL A 123 -15.21 19.23 3.50
CA VAL A 123 -15.95 20.25 4.28
C VAL A 123 -15.60 20.19 5.75
N ASP A 124 -15.82 19.06 6.41
CA ASP A 124 -15.61 18.94 7.86
C ASP A 124 -15.09 17.60 8.37
N ASP A 125 -14.96 16.60 7.50
CA ASP A 125 -14.45 15.25 7.81
C ASP A 125 -12.97 15.23 8.23
N TYR A 126 -12.66 14.46 9.28
CA TYR A 126 -11.28 14.14 9.68
C TYR A 126 -11.23 12.94 10.64
N VAL A 127 -10.04 12.34 10.79
CA VAL A 127 -9.74 11.44 11.91
C VAL A 127 -8.91 12.19 12.93
N LYS A 128 -9.33 12.17 14.20
CA LYS A 128 -8.64 12.81 15.32
C LYS A 128 -7.76 11.81 16.06
N ILE A 129 -6.47 12.08 16.13
CA ILE A 129 -5.51 11.29 16.92
C ILE A 129 -5.24 12.04 18.23
N LYS A 130 -5.30 11.31 19.36
CA LYS A 130 -5.26 11.93 20.71
C LYS A 130 -3.86 12.11 21.25
N GLU A 131 -2.97 11.17 20.95
CA GLU A 131 -1.61 11.12 21.47
C GLU A 131 -0.60 11.56 20.41
N LEU A 132 0.57 11.97 20.88
CA LEU A 132 1.64 12.47 20.03
C LEU A 132 2.33 11.31 19.29
N VAL A 133 2.46 11.44 17.97
CA VAL A 133 3.05 10.39 17.11
C VAL A 133 4.38 10.78 16.50
N ILE A 134 4.70 12.08 16.40
CA ILE A 134 6.03 12.53 15.93
C ILE A 134 6.67 13.40 17.03
N GLU A 135 7.71 12.87 17.68
CA GLU A 135 8.48 13.56 18.73
C GLU A 135 9.96 13.74 18.37
N THR A 136 10.44 12.98 17.40
CA THR A 136 11.85 12.81 17.05
C THR A 136 12.28 13.77 15.95
N ARG A 137 13.59 13.90 15.73
CA ARG A 137 14.17 14.77 14.69
C ARG A 137 14.15 14.14 13.30
N GLU A 138 13.97 12.82 13.26
CA GLU A 138 13.90 12.02 12.05
C GLU A 138 12.59 11.25 12.09
N PHE A 139 11.87 11.19 10.98
CA PHE A 139 10.60 10.49 10.90
C PHE A 139 10.17 10.31 9.44
N THR A 140 9.18 9.46 9.22
CA THR A 140 8.53 9.26 7.93
C THR A 140 7.02 9.24 8.10
N VAL A 141 6.29 9.92 7.22
CA VAL A 141 4.82 9.85 7.13
C VAL A 141 4.46 9.26 5.78
N LEU A 142 3.65 8.21 5.76
CA LEU A 142 3.21 7.47 4.58
C LEU A 142 1.68 7.46 4.51
N ALA A 143 1.12 7.53 3.31
CA ALA A 143 -0.31 7.32 3.07
C ALA A 143 -0.61 7.01 1.61
N TRP A 144 -1.61 6.16 1.37
CA TRP A 144 -2.33 6.13 0.10
C TRP A 144 -3.39 7.21 0.12
N ALA A 145 -3.48 8.01 -0.95
CA ALA A 145 -4.53 9.02 -1.09
C ALA A 145 -4.99 9.18 -2.56
N LYS A 146 -6.31 9.28 -2.74
CA LYS A 146 -6.99 9.62 -4.00
C LYS A 146 -7.87 10.85 -3.76
N TYR A 147 -7.60 11.97 -4.42
CA TYR A 147 -8.38 13.20 -4.23
C TYR A 147 -9.25 13.51 -5.44
N PHE A 148 -10.44 14.08 -5.22
CA PHE A 148 -11.49 14.25 -6.26
C PHE A 148 -11.65 15.68 -6.79
N GLY A 149 -10.85 16.62 -6.28
CA GLY A 149 -10.92 18.02 -6.69
C GLY A 149 -10.41 18.96 -5.60
N PRO A 150 -10.90 20.21 -5.54
CA PRO A 150 -10.51 21.16 -4.50
C PRO A 150 -10.92 20.63 -3.12
N GLY A 151 -10.01 20.73 -2.16
CA GLY A 151 -10.28 20.47 -0.75
C GLY A 151 -10.93 21.67 -0.06
N GLY A 152 -10.90 21.66 1.27
CA GLY A 152 -11.51 22.68 2.11
C GLY A 152 -10.67 23.94 2.32
N GLY A 153 -11.34 24.94 2.89
CA GLY A 153 -10.76 26.22 3.31
C GLY A 153 -10.48 27.20 2.16
N ASN A 154 -9.97 28.38 2.50
CA ASN A 154 -9.68 29.50 1.59
C ASN A 154 -8.68 29.17 0.46
N TYR A 155 -8.02 28.02 0.56
CA TYR A 155 -6.90 27.60 -0.26
C TYR A 155 -7.18 26.27 -0.99
N ASN A 156 -8.38 25.70 -0.85
CA ASN A 156 -8.76 24.45 -1.50
C ASN A 156 -7.75 23.31 -1.29
N THR A 157 -7.17 23.25 -0.08
CA THR A 157 -6.06 22.35 0.26
C THR A 157 -6.59 20.97 0.57
N ASN A 158 -6.00 19.93 -0.04
CA ASN A 158 -6.23 18.54 0.32
C ASN A 158 -5.15 18.07 1.31
N MET A 159 -5.49 18.10 2.59
CA MET A 159 -4.60 17.71 3.69
C MET A 159 -4.69 16.20 3.96
N ILE A 160 -3.58 15.47 3.84
CA ILE A 160 -3.56 14.03 4.14
C ILE A 160 -3.31 13.85 5.64
N PHE A 161 -2.21 14.40 6.15
CA PHE A 161 -1.83 14.30 7.56
C PHE A 161 -1.34 15.65 8.06
N SER A 162 -1.76 16.02 9.27
CA SER A 162 -1.29 17.22 9.96
C SER A 162 -1.04 16.95 11.43
N GLN A 163 0.14 17.34 11.89
CA GLN A 163 0.49 17.47 13.29
C GLN A 163 0.98 18.90 13.54
N ARG A 164 0.36 19.64 14.46
CA ARG A 164 0.66 21.06 14.71
C ARG A 164 0.45 21.47 16.17
N ASP A 165 1.27 22.41 16.65
CA ASP A 165 1.00 23.21 17.86
C ASP A 165 0.18 24.48 17.54
N ASN A 166 -0.85 24.76 18.33
CA ASN A 166 -1.78 25.89 18.14
C ASN A 166 -1.91 26.81 19.38
N ARG A 167 -1.03 26.73 20.39
CA ARG A 167 -1.16 27.48 21.67
C ARG A 167 -0.55 28.90 21.77
N THR A 168 0.28 29.37 20.84
CA THR A 168 1.16 30.58 20.88
C THR A 168 1.21 31.53 19.64
N GLY A 169 0.19 31.63 18.77
CA GLY A 169 0.17 32.37 17.49
C GLY A 169 1.03 31.80 16.33
N ASP A 170 0.75 32.21 15.07
CA ASP A 170 1.19 31.77 13.71
C ASP A 170 2.62 31.20 13.42
N ASN A 171 3.47 30.91 14.40
CA ASN A 171 4.88 30.53 14.26
C ASN A 171 5.28 29.24 14.99
N TYR A 172 4.67 28.10 14.63
CA TYR A 172 4.79 26.85 15.40
C TYR A 172 5.46 25.69 14.70
N SER A 173 5.74 24.65 15.49
CA SER A 173 6.02 23.31 15.01
C SER A 173 4.86 22.77 14.15
N ILE A 174 5.16 22.33 12.93
CA ILE A 174 4.21 21.69 12.03
C ILE A 174 4.87 20.50 11.33
N VAL A 175 4.06 19.48 11.04
CA VAL A 175 4.35 18.41 10.08
C VAL A 175 3.08 18.23 9.24
N ASN A 176 3.14 18.55 7.95
CA ASN A 176 2.00 18.47 7.05
C ASN A 176 2.36 17.71 5.77
N LEU A 177 1.57 16.71 5.41
CA LEU A 177 1.60 16.01 4.12
C LEU A 177 0.32 16.34 3.34
N ASN A 178 0.46 16.82 2.11
CA ASN A 178 -0.65 17.36 1.31
C ASN A 178 -0.66 16.74 -0.08
N ALA A 179 -1.81 16.26 -0.54
CA ALA A 179 -2.03 15.94 -1.96
C ALA A 179 -2.08 17.22 -2.81
N VAL A 180 -2.70 18.27 -2.27
CA VAL A 180 -2.80 19.59 -2.90
C VAL A 180 -2.66 20.68 -1.85
N ASN A 181 -1.78 21.64 -2.09
CA ASN A 181 -1.63 22.85 -1.28
C ASN A 181 -1.54 24.09 -2.20
N TYR A 182 -2.16 25.20 -1.80
CA TYR A 182 -2.17 26.48 -2.50
C TYR A 182 -1.41 27.55 -1.73
N TYR A 183 -0.58 28.34 -2.42
CA TYR A 183 0.53 29.04 -1.76
C TYR A 183 0.46 30.57 -1.62
N SER A 184 -0.39 31.32 -2.35
CA SER A 184 -0.54 32.81 -2.33
C SER A 184 -0.90 33.38 -3.73
N SER A 185 -1.04 34.70 -3.89
CA SER A 185 -1.71 35.42 -5.00
C SER A 185 -0.81 36.08 -6.07
N THR A 186 0.45 35.67 -6.25
CA THR A 186 1.41 36.24 -7.25
C THR A 186 1.93 35.25 -8.32
N LEU A 187 1.17 35.01 -9.38
CA LEU A 187 1.57 34.50 -10.71
C LEU A 187 2.37 33.18 -10.90
N ASP A 188 2.89 32.50 -9.87
CA ASP A 188 3.59 31.19 -10.03
C ASP A 188 2.84 30.02 -9.35
N TYR A 189 1.50 30.12 -9.26
CA TYR A 189 0.65 29.31 -8.38
C TYR A 189 -0.18 28.24 -9.10
N ALA A 190 0.44 27.10 -9.37
CA ALA A 190 -0.30 25.85 -9.47
C ALA A 190 -0.49 25.26 -8.06
N HIS A 191 -1.63 24.60 -7.84
CA HIS A 191 -1.83 23.64 -6.75
C HIS A 191 -0.71 22.58 -6.81
N LYS A 192 -0.05 22.30 -5.68
CA LYS A 192 1.09 21.34 -5.63
C LYS A 192 0.89 20.29 -4.56
N ALA A 193 1.35 19.06 -4.82
CA ALA A 193 1.63 18.10 -3.76
C ALA A 193 2.80 18.62 -2.92
N SER A 194 2.75 18.46 -1.59
CA SER A 194 3.82 18.99 -0.74
C SER A 194 3.97 18.34 0.61
N PHE A 195 5.19 18.41 1.10
CA PHE A 195 5.55 18.07 2.46
C PHE A 195 6.17 19.29 3.15
N GLN A 196 5.71 19.58 4.36
CA GLN A 196 6.03 20.82 5.07
C GLN A 196 6.34 20.52 6.52
N ILE A 197 7.44 21.09 6.99
CA ILE A 197 7.91 20.93 8.36
C ILE A 197 8.33 22.27 8.92
N ARG A 198 8.15 22.43 10.22
CA ARG A 198 8.70 23.52 10.99
C ARG A 198 8.95 22.99 12.39
N SER A 199 10.09 23.29 12.99
CA SER A 199 10.31 23.06 14.42
C SER A 199 9.85 24.28 15.23
N SER A 200 9.84 24.16 16.56
CA SER A 200 9.43 25.24 17.47
C SER A 200 10.26 26.53 17.36
N SER A 201 11.45 26.46 16.74
CA SER A 201 12.36 27.59 16.57
C SER A 201 12.93 27.74 15.16
N GLY A 202 12.59 26.83 14.24
CA GLY A 202 13.08 26.80 12.87
C GLY A 202 12.25 27.63 11.87
N PRO A 203 12.82 27.94 10.69
CA PRO A 203 12.05 28.51 9.58
C PRO A 203 11.00 27.50 9.09
N LEU A 204 9.96 27.92 8.38
CA LEU A 204 9.14 26.95 7.64
C LEU A 204 9.97 26.34 6.50
N GLN A 205 10.05 25.02 6.44
CA GLN A 205 10.55 24.31 5.27
C GLN A 205 9.42 23.59 4.55
N ARG A 206 9.54 23.60 3.23
CA ARG A 206 8.55 23.05 2.34
C ARG A 206 9.25 22.58 1.08
N ILE A 207 8.82 21.42 0.62
CA ILE A 207 9.16 20.87 -0.69
C ILE A 207 7.85 20.55 -1.41
N SER A 208 7.82 20.72 -2.72
CA SER A 208 6.58 20.61 -3.48
C SER A 208 6.83 20.34 -4.95
N VAL A 209 5.97 19.54 -5.56
CA VAL A 209 5.95 19.22 -6.99
C VAL A 209 4.58 19.54 -7.57
N SER A 210 4.43 19.60 -8.89
CA SER A 210 3.10 19.73 -9.52
C SER A 210 2.08 18.78 -8.87
N LYS A 211 0.83 19.21 -8.68
CA LYS A 211 -0.21 18.30 -8.16
C LYS A 211 -0.31 17.07 -9.07
N MET A 212 -0.62 15.93 -8.47
CA MET A 212 -0.93 14.73 -9.22
C MET A 212 -2.29 14.89 -9.92
N PRO A 213 -2.58 14.15 -11.00
CA PRO A 213 -3.94 14.06 -11.54
C PRO A 213 -4.98 13.67 -10.48
N GLU A 214 -6.20 14.18 -10.63
CA GLU A 214 -7.32 13.89 -9.73
C GLU A 214 -7.88 12.49 -10.01
N ASP A 215 -8.63 11.92 -9.07
CA ASP A 215 -9.30 10.63 -9.17
C ASP A 215 -8.36 9.42 -9.43
N LYS A 216 -7.10 9.55 -9.01
CA LYS A 216 -6.10 8.48 -9.04
C LYS A 216 -5.45 8.29 -7.66
N TRP A 217 -5.13 7.05 -7.34
CA TRP A 217 -4.37 6.71 -6.13
C TRP A 217 -2.91 7.07 -6.30
N TYR A 218 -2.34 7.69 -5.27
CA TYR A 218 -0.91 7.89 -5.15
C TYR A 218 -0.47 7.52 -3.74
N PHE A 219 0.71 6.93 -3.64
CA PHE A 219 1.39 6.68 -2.38
C PHE A 219 2.29 7.87 -2.06
N TYR A 220 1.92 8.64 -1.04
CA TYR A 220 2.66 9.81 -0.60
C TYR A 220 3.57 9.45 0.56
N ALA A 221 4.85 9.84 0.49
CA ALA A 221 5.76 9.76 1.62
C ALA A 221 6.48 11.09 1.87
N GLY A 222 6.51 11.55 3.12
CA GLY A 222 7.37 12.64 3.58
C GLY A 222 8.42 12.10 4.53
N THR A 223 9.70 12.27 4.21
CA THR A 223 10.82 11.86 5.07
C THR A 223 11.56 13.08 5.63
N VAL A 224 12.02 12.96 6.87
CA VAL A 224 12.93 13.89 7.51
C VAL A 224 14.06 13.09 8.13
N ASP A 225 15.29 13.40 7.77
CA ASP A 225 16.48 12.96 8.49
C ASP A 225 17.31 14.17 8.97
N ASN A 226 18.46 13.93 9.58
CA ASN A 226 19.34 15.00 10.08
C ASN A 226 19.96 15.93 9.01
N ASP A 227 19.92 15.59 7.72
CA ASP A 227 20.49 16.36 6.60
C ASP A 227 19.48 16.73 5.51
N MET A 228 18.39 15.98 5.32
CA MET A 228 17.45 16.08 4.21
C MET A 228 15.99 16.04 4.65
N ILE A 229 15.16 16.82 3.96
CA ILE A 229 13.70 16.62 3.87
C ILE A 229 13.40 16.10 2.45
N GLY A 230 12.64 15.00 2.36
CA GLY A 230 12.30 14.34 1.11
C GLY A 230 10.78 14.17 0.93
N LEU A 231 10.32 14.24 -0.33
CA LEU A 231 8.95 13.93 -0.74
C LEU A 231 9.02 12.84 -1.80
N TYR A 232 8.29 11.76 -1.57
CA TYR A 232 8.16 10.66 -2.51
C TYR A 232 6.71 10.54 -2.96
N ILE A 233 6.54 10.18 -4.23
CA ILE A 233 5.26 9.81 -4.82
C ILE A 233 5.46 8.46 -5.52
N ASN A 234 4.62 7.49 -5.20
CA ASN A 234 4.69 6.12 -5.71
C ASN A 234 6.10 5.50 -5.54
N GLY A 235 6.69 5.70 -4.35
CA GLY A 235 8.00 5.17 -4.00
C GLY A 235 9.20 5.84 -4.68
N GLN A 236 8.99 6.85 -5.53
CA GLN A 236 10.05 7.62 -6.19
C GLN A 236 10.28 8.96 -5.47
N LEU A 237 11.54 9.30 -5.19
CA LEU A 237 11.89 10.62 -4.64
C LEU A 237 11.65 11.69 -5.70
N VAL A 238 10.65 12.56 -5.50
CA VAL A 238 10.26 13.59 -6.48
C VAL A 238 10.80 14.98 -6.13
N GLU A 239 11.12 15.24 -4.86
CA GLU A 239 11.75 16.48 -4.43
C GLU A 239 12.50 16.28 -3.12
N SER A 240 13.63 16.99 -2.96
CA SER A 240 14.38 17.02 -1.71
C SER A 240 15.13 18.33 -1.53
N GLN A 241 15.36 18.69 -0.28
CA GLN A 241 16.27 19.79 0.05
C GLN A 241 16.99 19.51 1.35
N LYS A 242 18.05 20.29 1.60
CA LYS A 242 18.74 20.25 2.88
C LYS A 242 17.76 20.58 4.03
N ASN A 243 17.76 19.74 5.05
CA ASN A 243 17.05 20.01 6.29
C ASN A 243 17.73 21.18 7.03
N LEU A 244 16.96 22.25 7.24
CA LEU A 244 17.36 23.45 7.97
C LEU A 244 16.57 23.58 9.28
N GLN A 245 15.70 22.61 9.59
CA GLN A 245 15.09 22.52 10.91
C GLN A 245 16.16 22.10 11.92
N LEU A 246 16.38 22.95 12.90
CA LEU A 246 17.18 22.64 14.08
C LEU A 246 16.22 22.54 15.27
N GLY A 247 16.30 21.44 16.01
CA GLY A 247 15.49 21.19 17.21
C GLY A 247 14.48 20.07 17.04
N ASP A 248 13.78 19.77 18.13
CA ASP A 248 12.78 18.71 18.17
C ASP A 248 11.43 19.27 17.72
N TYR A 249 10.58 18.43 17.14
CA TYR A 249 9.19 18.77 16.82
C TYR A 249 8.32 18.65 18.07
N ASN A 250 8.80 19.24 19.18
CA ASN A 250 8.04 19.31 20.42
C ASN A 250 6.82 20.20 20.16
N ILE A 251 5.69 19.54 19.90
CA ILE A 251 4.39 20.18 19.79
C ILE A 251 3.66 20.00 21.11
N SER A 252 3.07 21.07 21.62
CA SER A 252 2.06 20.87 22.66
C SER A 252 0.86 20.16 22.04
N ILE A 253 0.44 19.05 22.64
CA ILE A 253 -0.64 18.17 22.14
C ILE A 253 -1.92 19.00 22.03
N ASP A 254 -2.34 19.35 20.82
CA ASP A 254 -3.64 19.98 20.60
C ASP A 254 -4.27 19.58 19.24
N HIS A 255 -3.50 19.28 18.18
CA HIS A 255 -4.03 18.95 16.84
C HIS A 255 -3.17 17.94 16.06
N ILE A 256 -3.57 16.66 16.09
CA ILE A 256 -3.09 15.62 15.17
C ILE A 256 -4.31 15.07 14.44
N CYS A 257 -4.31 15.19 13.11
CA CYS A 257 -5.44 14.78 12.30
C CYS A 257 -5.00 14.15 10.97
N ILE A 258 -5.78 13.18 10.53
CA ILE A 258 -5.79 12.71 9.14
C ILE A 258 -6.98 13.38 8.45
N GLY A 259 -6.78 13.88 7.23
CA GLY A 259 -7.82 14.54 6.45
C GLY A 259 -8.02 16.04 6.73
N LYS A 260 -7.28 16.63 7.68
CA LYS A 260 -7.48 18.03 8.10
C LYS A 260 -6.24 18.72 8.61
N ASP A 261 -6.12 20.02 8.31
CA ASP A 261 -5.24 20.95 9.04
C ASP A 261 -6.07 22.10 9.61
N LYS A 262 -5.89 22.30 10.92
CA LYS A 262 -6.43 23.47 11.60
C LYS A 262 -5.51 24.68 11.38
N TYR A 263 -5.74 25.39 10.27
CA TYR A 263 -5.16 26.71 10.02
C TYR A 263 -6.03 27.82 10.62
N GLY A 264 -5.74 28.20 11.88
CA GLY A 264 -6.50 29.25 12.59
C GLY A 264 -7.98 28.92 12.76
N SER A 265 -8.71 29.73 13.52
CA SER A 265 -10.15 29.49 13.76
C SER A 265 -11.06 29.86 12.58
N SER A 266 -10.51 30.34 11.46
CA SER A 266 -11.29 30.98 10.40
C SER A 266 -11.40 30.22 9.09
N SER A 267 -10.60 29.17 8.84
CA SER A 267 -10.71 28.36 7.62
C SER A 267 -9.80 27.12 7.66
N PRO A 268 -10.23 25.98 8.22
CA PRO A 268 -9.46 24.74 8.19
C PRO A 268 -9.35 24.19 6.75
N ALA A 269 -8.24 23.53 6.46
CA ALA A 269 -8.09 22.74 5.24
C ALA A 269 -8.64 21.33 5.47
N TYR A 270 -9.37 20.80 4.50
CA TYR A 270 -10.02 19.49 4.56
C TYR A 270 -9.76 18.70 3.30
N PHE A 271 -9.55 17.40 3.44
CA PHE A 271 -9.36 16.49 2.31
C PHE A 271 -10.68 16.21 1.60
N ASN A 272 -10.68 16.25 0.26
CA ASN A 272 -11.79 15.82 -0.57
C ASN A 272 -11.34 14.61 -1.40
N GLY A 273 -11.64 13.41 -0.93
CA GLY A 273 -11.05 12.20 -1.48
C GLY A 273 -11.20 10.97 -0.61
N ILE A 274 -10.39 9.94 -0.88
CA ILE A 274 -10.24 8.73 -0.08
C ILE A 274 -8.78 8.64 0.42
N ILE A 275 -8.59 8.28 1.68
CA ILE A 275 -7.27 8.01 2.28
C ILE A 275 -7.27 6.57 2.80
N ASP A 276 -6.14 5.88 2.63
CA ASP A 276 -5.90 4.51 3.10
C ASP A 276 -4.44 4.38 3.62
N LYS A 277 -4.21 3.39 4.50
CA LYS A 277 -2.89 2.96 5.03
C LYS A 277 -2.00 4.11 5.50
N VAL A 278 -2.49 4.94 6.40
CA VAL A 278 -1.65 5.99 6.99
C VAL A 278 -0.70 5.35 7.99
N SER A 279 0.61 5.49 7.78
CA SER A 279 1.62 5.03 8.73
C SER A 279 2.65 6.10 9.03
N ILE A 280 3.17 6.07 10.25
CA ILE A 280 4.15 7.02 10.74
C ILE A 280 5.27 6.23 11.40
N PHE A 281 6.50 6.53 11.01
CA PHE A 281 7.70 5.97 11.60
C PHE A 281 8.52 7.07 12.29
N ASP A 282 9.12 6.79 13.44
CA ASP A 282 10.06 7.68 14.15
C ASP A 282 11.50 7.61 13.59
N LYS A 283 11.64 7.06 12.39
CA LYS A 283 12.86 6.90 11.61
C LYS A 283 12.68 7.48 10.22
N ALA A 284 13.76 7.99 9.64
CA ALA A 284 13.84 8.26 8.20
C ALA A 284 13.97 6.93 7.42
N LEU A 285 12.92 6.54 6.71
CA LEU A 285 12.94 5.33 5.87
C LEU A 285 13.77 5.56 4.61
N SER A 286 14.44 4.51 4.14
CA SER A 286 15.12 4.52 2.84
C SER A 286 14.12 4.45 1.68
N ALA A 287 14.59 4.77 0.46
CA ALA A 287 13.74 4.66 -0.73
C ALA A 287 13.24 3.22 -0.95
N GLU A 288 14.07 2.22 -0.66
CA GLU A 288 13.72 0.80 -0.76
C GLU A 288 12.69 0.39 0.30
N GLU A 289 12.82 0.89 1.54
CA GLU A 289 11.84 0.65 2.61
C GLU A 289 10.47 1.25 2.23
N ILE A 290 10.45 2.47 1.68
CA ILE A 290 9.23 3.15 1.21
C ILE A 290 8.59 2.37 0.05
N GLN A 291 9.38 1.89 -0.92
CA GLN A 291 8.88 1.09 -2.04
C GLN A 291 8.28 -0.24 -1.57
N GLY A 292 8.87 -0.88 -0.56
CA GLY A 292 8.29 -2.09 0.04
C GLY A 292 6.92 -1.83 0.67
N LEU A 293 6.85 -0.80 1.53
CA LEU A 293 5.63 -0.44 2.27
C LEU A 293 4.50 0.10 1.39
N MET A 294 4.77 0.51 0.15
CA MET A 294 3.73 0.87 -0.81
C MET A 294 2.76 -0.29 -1.07
N HIS A 295 3.26 -1.53 -0.95
CA HIS A 295 2.53 -2.74 -1.33
C HIS A 295 2.47 -3.81 -0.23
N SER A 296 2.81 -3.42 1.00
CA SER A 296 2.74 -4.30 2.16
C SER A 296 2.24 -3.52 3.36
N ARG A 297 1.81 -4.25 4.37
CA ARG A 297 1.54 -3.67 5.68
C ARG A 297 2.89 -3.43 6.39
N PRO A 298 3.01 -2.35 7.20
CA PRO A 298 4.06 -2.26 8.18
C PRO A 298 4.03 -3.45 9.15
N ASP A 299 5.20 -3.93 9.57
CA ASP A 299 5.32 -4.85 10.69
C ASP A 299 4.83 -4.14 11.96
N ALA A 300 3.73 -4.64 12.54
CA ALA A 300 3.12 -4.07 13.73
C ALA A 300 4.07 -4.07 14.94
N ASP A 301 5.03 -5.00 14.98
CA ASP A 301 6.03 -5.12 16.04
C ASP A 301 7.29 -4.27 15.80
N ASP A 302 7.38 -3.54 14.68
CA ASP A 302 8.48 -2.60 14.44
C ASP A 302 8.45 -1.49 15.50
N PRO A 303 9.45 -1.39 16.39
CA PRO A 303 9.45 -0.37 17.43
C PRO A 303 9.49 1.06 16.89
N ASN A 304 9.89 1.23 15.62
CA ASN A 304 9.92 2.52 14.94
C ASN A 304 8.55 2.91 14.35
N LEU A 305 7.59 1.98 14.25
CA LEU A 305 6.23 2.25 13.79
C LEU A 305 5.43 2.87 14.93
N VAL A 306 5.21 4.18 14.89
CA VAL A 306 4.59 4.97 15.96
C VAL A 306 3.09 5.23 15.73
N GLY A 307 2.58 4.83 14.58
CA GLY A 307 1.15 4.78 14.30
C GLY A 307 0.89 4.15 12.94
N TYR A 308 -0.11 3.29 12.86
CA TYR A 308 -0.58 2.67 11.62
C TYR A 308 -2.11 2.53 11.62
N TRP A 309 -2.76 3.41 10.87
CA TRP A 309 -4.20 3.35 10.62
C TRP A 309 -4.46 2.73 9.25
N GLY A 310 -4.79 1.43 9.29
CA GLY A 310 -5.06 0.64 8.10
C GLY A 310 -6.43 0.91 7.47
N PHE A 311 -7.38 1.48 8.23
CA PHE A 311 -8.76 1.76 7.81
C PHE A 311 -9.52 0.53 7.27
N ASP A 312 -9.19 -0.67 7.74
CA ASP A 312 -9.82 -1.92 7.31
C ASP A 312 -11.03 -2.33 8.19
N GLU A 313 -11.42 -1.52 9.18
CA GLU A 313 -12.52 -1.81 10.10
C GLU A 313 -13.89 -1.82 9.39
N GLY A 314 -14.08 -0.92 8.42
CA GLY A 314 -15.26 -0.86 7.55
C GLY A 314 -16.56 -0.38 8.19
N GLU A 315 -16.60 -0.20 9.51
CA GLU A 315 -17.71 0.40 10.24
C GLU A 315 -17.26 0.99 11.58
N GLY A 316 -18.14 1.79 12.20
CA GLY A 316 -17.90 2.38 13.51
C GLY A 316 -17.18 3.73 13.48
N GLN A 317 -16.73 4.16 14.66
CA GLN A 317 -16.23 5.52 14.94
C GLN A 317 -14.76 5.56 15.39
N VAL A 318 -14.09 4.41 15.30
CA VAL A 318 -12.69 4.23 15.70
C VAL A 318 -11.91 3.79 14.47
N ALA A 319 -10.83 4.51 14.17
CA ALA A 319 -9.78 4.05 13.28
C ALA A 319 -8.68 3.43 14.15
N GLY A 320 -8.54 2.11 14.11
CA GLY A 320 -7.59 1.38 14.95
C GLY A 320 -6.15 1.70 14.58
N ASP A 321 -5.31 1.93 15.58
CA ASP A 321 -3.86 1.93 15.41
C ASP A 321 -3.33 0.50 15.61
N SER A 322 -2.81 -0.09 14.53
CA SER A 322 -2.24 -1.44 14.57
C SER A 322 -0.78 -1.47 15.06
N SER A 323 -0.18 -0.33 15.41
CA SER A 323 1.15 -0.28 16.02
C SER A 323 1.12 -0.69 17.50
N VAL A 324 2.29 -0.93 18.09
CA VAL A 324 2.43 -1.19 19.53
C VAL A 324 2.00 -0.02 20.44
N TYR A 325 1.70 1.15 19.87
CA TYR A 325 1.40 2.37 20.63
C TYR A 325 -0.10 2.63 20.85
N ASP A 326 -1.00 1.90 20.16
CA ASP A 326 -2.45 1.95 20.40
C ASP A 326 -3.04 3.38 20.30
N ASN A 327 -2.51 4.18 19.37
CA ASN A 327 -2.91 5.57 19.13
C ASN A 327 -4.20 5.66 18.28
N ASP A 328 -5.25 4.97 18.70
CA ASP A 328 -6.53 4.92 18.02
C ASP A 328 -7.06 6.32 17.63
N GLY A 329 -7.48 6.43 16.37
CA GLY A 329 -8.14 7.60 15.82
C GLY A 329 -9.64 7.58 16.13
N GLN A 330 -10.22 8.76 16.36
CA GLN A 330 -11.67 8.95 16.43
C GLN A 330 -12.15 9.63 15.15
N LEU A 331 -13.22 9.14 14.54
CA LEU A 331 -13.83 9.83 13.40
C LEU A 331 -14.51 11.12 13.90
N GLY A 332 -14.24 12.22 13.21
CA GLY A 332 -14.77 13.55 13.49
C GLY A 332 -14.53 14.09 14.90
N SER A 333 -15.57 14.70 15.47
CA SER A 333 -15.46 15.51 16.70
C SER A 333 -16.13 14.90 17.92
N THR A 334 -17.06 13.97 17.71
CA THR A 334 -17.83 13.32 18.77
C THR A 334 -17.69 11.80 18.70
N PRO A 335 -18.00 11.06 19.79
CA PRO A 335 -17.94 9.59 19.76
C PRO A 335 -19.10 8.92 19.01
N ASP A 336 -20.15 9.70 18.69
CA ASP A 336 -21.34 9.21 17.99
C ASP A 336 -21.22 9.59 16.51
N GLU A 337 -21.71 8.70 15.64
CA GLU A 337 -21.71 8.93 14.18
C GLU A 337 -22.55 10.16 13.81
N ASP A 338 -21.96 11.06 13.05
CA ASP A 338 -22.62 12.23 12.47
C ASP A 338 -22.17 12.54 11.04
N ASN A 339 -22.81 13.52 10.40
CA ASN A 339 -22.56 13.85 8.98
C ASN A 339 -21.23 14.58 8.74
N ASN A 340 -20.48 14.92 9.79
CA ASN A 340 -19.17 15.56 9.71
C ASN A 340 -18.03 14.54 9.96
N ASP A 341 -18.37 13.25 9.90
CA ASP A 341 -17.42 12.14 10.01
C ASP A 341 -17.10 11.60 8.62
N PRO A 342 -15.83 11.21 8.38
CA PRO A 342 -15.49 10.48 7.17
C PRO A 342 -16.24 9.15 7.10
N VAL A 343 -16.56 8.73 5.88
CA VAL A 343 -17.39 7.55 5.60
C VAL A 343 -16.52 6.37 5.20
N TRP A 344 -16.79 5.20 5.78
CA TRP A 344 -16.20 3.93 5.34
C TRP A 344 -16.63 3.58 3.92
N VAL A 345 -15.66 3.32 3.05
CA VAL A 345 -15.87 2.87 1.67
C VAL A 345 -14.98 1.67 1.38
N ALA A 346 -15.34 0.83 0.42
CA ALA A 346 -14.43 -0.20 -0.06
C ALA A 346 -13.16 0.45 -0.63
N SER A 347 -11.99 -0.05 -0.24
CA SER A 347 -10.72 0.42 -0.78
C SER A 347 -10.45 -0.23 -2.12
N ASP A 348 -10.08 0.59 -3.11
CA ASP A 348 -9.52 0.18 -4.39
C ASP A 348 -8.06 0.68 -4.54
N ALA A 349 -7.39 0.99 -3.41
CA ALA A 349 -6.00 1.39 -3.42
C ALA A 349 -5.10 0.24 -3.92
N PRO A 350 -4.06 0.51 -4.72
CA PRO A 350 -3.17 -0.52 -5.24
C PRO A 350 -2.10 -0.92 -4.22
N VAL A 351 -2.56 -1.22 -3.00
CA VAL A 351 -1.79 -1.71 -1.85
C VAL A 351 -1.28 -3.15 -2.01
N GLY A 352 -1.46 -3.73 -3.21
CA GLY A 352 -0.97 -5.04 -3.60
C GLY A 352 -2.12 -6.03 -3.78
N ILE A 353 -2.26 -6.54 -5.01
CA ILE A 353 -3.17 -7.64 -5.32
C ILE A 353 -2.49 -8.94 -4.88
N CYS A 354 -3.12 -9.71 -4.00
CA CYS A 354 -2.53 -10.93 -3.42
C CYS A 354 -2.79 -12.21 -4.21
N SER A 355 -3.10 -12.12 -5.51
CA SER A 355 -2.92 -13.26 -6.41
C SER A 355 -1.55 -13.18 -7.06
N LEU A 356 -0.97 -14.32 -7.45
CA LEU A 356 0.27 -14.32 -8.25
C LEU A 356 0.09 -13.46 -9.51
N GLU A 357 -1.08 -13.55 -10.15
CA GLU A 357 -1.49 -12.73 -11.29
C GLU A 357 -1.45 -11.23 -10.94
N GLY A 358 -2.04 -10.85 -9.82
CA GLY A 358 -2.06 -9.49 -9.32
C GLY A 358 -0.72 -8.91 -8.91
N ILE A 359 0.18 -9.73 -8.34
CA ILE A 359 1.56 -9.32 -8.05
C ILE A 359 2.31 -9.02 -9.35
N VAL A 360 2.11 -9.87 -10.38
CA VAL A 360 2.73 -9.68 -11.68
C VAL A 360 2.16 -8.43 -12.37
N GLU A 361 0.84 -8.25 -12.34
CA GLU A 361 0.14 -7.05 -12.81
C GLU A 361 0.71 -5.78 -12.19
N ARG A 362 0.75 -5.72 -10.86
CA ARG A 362 1.28 -4.60 -10.09
C ARG A 362 2.72 -4.29 -10.46
N ASN A 363 3.61 -5.28 -10.39
CA ASN A 363 5.02 -5.08 -10.65
C ASN A 363 5.27 -4.62 -12.10
N LEU A 364 4.46 -5.08 -13.06
CA LEU A 364 4.53 -4.59 -14.44
C LEU A 364 4.05 -3.14 -14.55
N SER A 365 2.93 -2.79 -13.89
CA SER A 365 2.41 -1.43 -13.87
C SER A 365 3.36 -0.43 -13.20
N ASP A 366 3.98 -0.79 -12.07
CA ASP A 366 4.95 0.10 -11.37
C ASP A 366 6.19 0.35 -12.23
N VAL A 367 6.69 -0.70 -12.90
CA VAL A 367 7.82 -0.59 -13.82
C VAL A 367 7.44 0.26 -15.04
N TRP A 368 6.21 0.13 -15.53
CA TRP A 368 5.65 0.96 -16.60
C TRP A 368 5.63 2.44 -16.19
N ASP A 369 4.94 2.77 -15.10
CA ASP A 369 4.78 4.15 -14.62
C ASP A 369 6.13 4.81 -14.30
N THR A 370 7.05 4.07 -13.69
CA THR A 370 8.43 4.54 -13.45
C THR A 370 9.14 4.89 -14.76
N LYS A 371 9.01 4.06 -15.79
CA LYS A 371 9.61 4.31 -17.10
C LYS A 371 8.97 5.49 -17.82
N VAL A 372 7.65 5.65 -17.72
CA VAL A 372 6.94 6.83 -18.25
C VAL A 372 7.44 8.11 -17.57
N SER A 373 7.54 8.12 -16.25
CA SER A 373 8.12 9.25 -15.50
C SER A 373 9.56 9.56 -15.92
N ILE A 374 10.39 8.54 -16.15
CA ILE A 374 11.77 8.73 -16.66
C ILE A 374 11.76 9.37 -18.06
N LEU A 375 10.85 8.97 -18.94
CA LEU A 375 10.73 9.58 -20.27
C LEU A 375 10.35 11.06 -20.18
N GLU A 376 9.36 11.40 -19.35
CA GLU A 376 8.96 12.79 -19.13
C GLU A 376 10.13 13.65 -18.64
N GLN A 377 10.91 13.14 -17.67
CA GLN A 377 12.10 13.83 -17.18
C GLN A 377 13.18 14.00 -18.26
N LEU A 378 13.41 12.99 -19.09
CA LEU A 378 14.33 13.09 -20.23
C LEU A 378 13.88 14.17 -21.22
N TYR A 379 12.60 14.23 -21.54
CA TYR A 379 12.04 15.28 -22.41
C TYR A 379 12.27 16.68 -21.83
N GLU A 380 12.01 16.88 -20.54
CA GLU A 380 12.23 18.17 -19.88
C GLU A 380 13.70 18.60 -19.88
N VAL A 381 14.61 17.68 -19.59
CA VAL A 381 16.05 17.96 -19.56
C VAL A 381 16.53 18.32 -20.96
N MET A 382 16.19 17.52 -21.97
CA MET A 382 16.55 17.79 -23.36
C MET A 382 16.00 19.14 -23.85
N ALA A 383 14.79 19.52 -23.44
CA ALA A 383 14.22 20.83 -23.77
C ALA A 383 15.01 21.99 -23.13
N LYS A 384 15.45 21.85 -21.88
CA LYS A 384 16.30 22.84 -21.19
C LYS A 384 17.68 22.94 -21.84
N GLU A 385 18.28 21.81 -22.20
CA GLU A 385 19.56 21.77 -22.92
C GLU A 385 19.45 22.40 -24.31
N GLN A 386 18.37 22.14 -25.04
CA GLN A 386 18.12 22.74 -26.34
C GLN A 386 17.93 24.25 -26.24
N ALA A 387 17.17 24.74 -25.25
CA ALA A 387 17.02 26.17 -25.00
C ALA A 387 18.37 26.85 -24.68
N LEU A 388 19.26 26.16 -23.97
CA LEU A 388 20.63 26.64 -23.71
C LEU A 388 21.46 26.69 -25.01
N VAL A 389 21.34 25.70 -25.88
CA VAL A 389 21.98 25.69 -27.21
C VAL A 389 21.50 26.87 -28.06
N ASP A 390 20.18 27.13 -28.08
CA ASP A 390 19.58 28.23 -28.83
C ASP A 390 20.04 29.60 -28.29
N TYR A 391 20.12 29.76 -26.97
CA TYR A 391 20.71 30.94 -26.34
C TYR A 391 22.18 31.13 -26.75
N MET A 392 22.98 30.07 -26.76
CA MET A 392 24.36 30.15 -27.23
C MET A 392 24.43 30.57 -28.71
N ASP A 393 23.51 30.10 -29.55
CA ASP A 393 23.43 30.50 -30.97
C ASP A 393 23.11 31.98 -31.17
N GLU A 394 22.20 32.54 -30.37
CA GLU A 394 21.94 33.97 -30.32
C GLU A 394 23.22 34.75 -29.99
N LYS A 395 23.98 34.31 -28.98
CA LYS A 395 25.27 34.92 -28.61
C LYS A 395 26.33 34.80 -29.70
N PHE A 396 26.34 33.72 -30.47
CA PHE A 396 27.20 33.62 -31.65
C PHE A 396 26.80 34.59 -32.76
N ALA A 397 25.50 34.82 -32.97
CA ALA A 397 24.99 35.76 -33.96
C ALA A 397 25.37 37.21 -33.60
N ASP A 398 25.22 37.57 -32.33
CA ASP A 398 25.51 38.90 -31.80
C ASP A 398 27.01 39.15 -31.56
N ARG A 399 27.83 38.09 -31.59
CA ARG A 399 29.26 38.11 -31.23
C ARG A 399 29.52 38.60 -29.80
N ASP A 400 28.54 38.44 -28.93
CA ASP A 400 28.60 38.80 -27.52
C ASP A 400 28.92 37.55 -26.69
N PHE A 401 30.18 37.44 -26.25
CA PHE A 401 30.66 36.30 -25.47
C PHE A 401 30.98 36.66 -24.02
N GLY A 402 30.68 37.90 -23.60
CA GLY A 402 31.05 38.44 -22.29
C GLY A 402 32.56 38.29 -22.00
N ASP A 403 32.88 37.78 -20.81
CA ASP A 403 34.25 37.51 -20.36
C ASP A 403 34.82 36.18 -20.90
N THR A 404 34.03 35.41 -21.65
CA THR A 404 34.40 34.09 -22.18
C THR A 404 34.92 34.17 -23.62
N SER A 405 35.79 33.23 -24.01
CA SER A 405 36.28 33.16 -25.39
C SER A 405 35.26 32.48 -26.30
N LYS A 406 35.14 32.96 -27.55
CA LYS A 406 34.35 32.31 -28.62
C LYS A 406 34.64 30.81 -28.74
N GLY A 407 35.92 30.43 -28.59
CA GLY A 407 36.36 29.04 -28.72
C GLY A 407 35.86 28.16 -27.58
N ASP A 408 35.75 28.70 -26.37
CA ASP A 408 35.25 27.96 -25.21
C ASP A 408 33.73 27.80 -25.25
N VAL A 409 33.00 28.85 -25.65
CA VAL A 409 31.55 28.77 -25.89
C VAL A 409 31.24 27.73 -26.98
N ALA A 410 32.05 27.66 -28.05
CA ALA A 410 31.87 26.68 -29.12
C ALA A 410 32.06 25.24 -28.63
N LYS A 411 33.09 25.00 -27.79
CA LYS A 411 33.33 23.70 -27.17
C LYS A 411 32.23 23.31 -26.19
N ALA A 412 31.74 24.25 -25.39
CA ALA A 412 30.64 24.02 -24.45
C ALA A 412 29.37 23.62 -25.22
N LYS A 413 29.01 24.39 -26.25
CA LYS A 413 27.89 24.08 -27.16
C LYS A 413 28.01 22.68 -27.77
N GLN A 414 29.18 22.32 -28.28
CA GLN A 414 29.42 20.99 -28.86
C GLN A 414 29.22 19.86 -27.83
N LYS A 415 29.66 20.07 -26.58
CA LYS A 415 29.47 19.10 -25.50
C LYS A 415 28.00 18.92 -25.14
N ILE A 416 27.25 20.02 -25.01
CA ILE A 416 25.80 19.98 -24.74
C ILE A 416 25.08 19.26 -25.87
N HIS A 417 25.39 19.57 -27.14
CA HIS A 417 24.79 18.87 -28.28
C HIS A 417 25.09 17.35 -28.27
N SER A 418 26.28 16.96 -27.79
CA SER A 418 26.60 15.54 -27.60
C SER A 418 25.85 14.91 -26.42
N ALA A 419 25.49 15.66 -25.38
CA ALA A 419 24.68 15.19 -24.26
C ALA A 419 23.23 14.91 -24.71
N ILE A 420 22.60 15.88 -25.38
CA ILE A 420 21.28 15.72 -26.03
C ILE A 420 21.22 14.46 -26.90
N GLN A 421 22.27 14.18 -27.69
CA GLN A 421 22.34 12.97 -28.52
C GLN A 421 22.44 11.66 -27.73
N GLN A 422 23.03 11.68 -26.53
CA GLN A 422 23.07 10.52 -25.63
C GLN A 422 21.71 10.31 -24.96
N GLU A 423 21.07 11.39 -24.52
CA GLU A 423 19.74 11.38 -23.91
C GLU A 423 18.67 10.89 -24.89
N ALA A 424 18.70 11.36 -26.15
CA ALA A 424 17.80 10.88 -27.20
C ALA A 424 17.91 9.35 -27.45
N LYS A 425 19.11 8.78 -27.29
CA LYS A 425 19.32 7.33 -27.37
C LYS A 425 18.76 6.61 -26.14
N ALA A 426 18.93 7.19 -24.95
CA ALA A 426 18.34 6.66 -23.72
C ALA A 426 16.81 6.66 -23.82
N GLN A 427 16.22 7.76 -24.29
CA GLN A 427 14.79 7.87 -24.56
C GLN A 427 14.30 6.74 -25.48
N THR A 428 14.94 6.56 -26.64
CA THR A 428 14.60 5.47 -27.58
C THR A 428 14.69 4.08 -26.94
N ALA A 429 15.67 3.87 -26.06
CA ALA A 429 15.84 2.59 -25.37
C ALA A 429 14.76 2.35 -24.29
N VAL A 430 14.31 3.41 -23.62
CA VAL A 430 13.20 3.35 -22.66
C VAL A 430 11.89 3.10 -23.39
N ASP A 431 11.61 3.80 -24.50
CA ASP A 431 10.43 3.56 -25.35
C ASP A 431 10.35 2.09 -25.79
N GLN A 432 11.44 1.54 -26.36
CA GLN A 432 11.50 0.12 -26.74
C GLN A 432 11.34 -0.86 -25.57
N SER A 433 11.67 -0.41 -24.35
CA SER A 433 11.46 -1.20 -23.14
C SER A 433 10.01 -1.14 -22.68
N LEU A 434 9.32 -0.02 -22.88
CA LEU A 434 7.88 0.10 -22.64
C LEU A 434 7.12 -0.81 -23.59
N ASP A 435 7.40 -0.79 -24.90
CA ASP A 435 6.77 -1.70 -25.88
C ASP A 435 6.81 -3.18 -25.45
N LYS A 436 7.90 -3.59 -24.80
CA LYS A 436 8.05 -4.98 -24.28
C LYS A 436 7.24 -5.25 -23.03
N ILE A 437 7.07 -4.25 -22.17
CA ILE A 437 6.23 -4.36 -20.97
C ILE A 437 4.77 -4.37 -21.39
N ASP A 438 4.37 -3.52 -22.34
CA ASP A 438 3.02 -3.52 -22.92
C ASP A 438 2.66 -4.90 -23.46
N ALA A 439 3.55 -5.48 -24.30
CA ALA A 439 3.37 -6.82 -24.84
C ALA A 439 3.32 -7.91 -23.75
N ALA A 440 4.02 -7.72 -22.62
CA ALA A 440 3.96 -8.64 -21.49
C ALA A 440 2.61 -8.52 -20.74
N MET A 441 2.12 -7.30 -20.56
CA MET A 441 0.80 -7.01 -19.98
C MET A 441 -0.32 -7.61 -20.84
N ASP A 442 -0.28 -7.39 -22.16
CA ASP A 442 -1.20 -8.00 -23.14
C ASP A 442 -1.21 -9.53 -23.06
N THR A 443 -0.03 -10.16 -22.94
CA THR A 443 0.11 -11.62 -22.86
C THR A 443 -0.57 -12.18 -21.62
N LEU A 444 -0.60 -11.40 -20.55
CA LEU A 444 -1.18 -11.76 -19.25
C LEU A 444 -2.66 -11.32 -19.13
N GLY A 445 -3.23 -10.65 -20.14
CA GLY A 445 -4.62 -10.19 -20.12
C GLY A 445 -4.83 -8.94 -19.25
N ILE A 446 -3.76 -8.20 -18.97
CA ILE A 446 -3.75 -7.00 -18.13
C ILE A 446 -4.05 -5.82 -19.04
N GLU A 447 -5.17 -5.12 -18.82
CA GLU A 447 -5.48 -3.91 -19.61
C GLU A 447 -4.42 -2.83 -19.32
N SER A 448 -3.68 -2.44 -20.35
CA SER A 448 -2.80 -1.28 -20.25
C SER A 448 -3.66 -0.03 -20.14
N ASN A 449 -3.37 0.81 -19.15
CA ASN A 449 -4.05 2.08 -18.90
C ASN A 449 -3.64 3.09 -20.01
N THR A 450 -4.04 2.81 -21.25
CA THR A 450 -3.62 3.49 -22.48
C THR A 450 -4.55 4.64 -22.88
N ASP A 451 -5.41 5.11 -21.97
CA ASP A 451 -6.17 6.35 -22.15
C ASP A 451 -5.27 7.58 -21.93
N GLY A 452 -4.22 7.65 -22.76
CA GLY A 452 -3.43 8.83 -23.07
C GLY A 452 -3.79 9.39 -24.46
N GLU A 453 -5.04 9.25 -24.89
CA GLU A 453 -5.54 10.04 -26.02
C GLU A 453 -5.66 11.51 -25.57
N PRO A 454 -5.09 12.47 -26.32
CA PRO A 454 -5.37 13.87 -26.09
C PRO A 454 -6.85 14.10 -26.44
N VAL A 455 -7.63 14.51 -25.44
CA VAL A 455 -9.00 14.99 -25.64
C VAL A 455 -8.98 16.09 -26.72
N GLU A 456 -9.67 15.86 -27.85
CA GLU A 456 -9.93 16.86 -28.89
C GLU A 456 -10.68 18.10 -28.37
#